data_AF-A0A1V2Q9D1-F1
#
_entry.id   AF-A0A1V2Q9D1-F1
#
_cell.length_a   1.000
_cell.length_b   1.000
_cell.length_c   1.000
_cell.angle_alpha   90.00
_cell.angle_beta   90.00
_cell.angle_gamma   90.00
#
_symmetry.space_group_name_H-M   'P 1'
#
loop_
_entity.id
_entity.type
_entity.pdbx_description
1 polymer ?
#
loop_
_entity_poly.entity_id
_entity_poly.type
_entity_poly.pdbx_seq_one_letter_code
_entity_poly.pdbx_strand_id
1 'polypeptide(L)'
;MTEQNSLFFVGTATTVLRLGPFTLLTDPNMDGEQGVDLLELLRPRHAVPIHYDDYGVMKSPLSAFAAEVERRNPPAAVTYLDRGQTFTLPG
;
A
#
# COMPACT_ATOMS: atom_id res chain seq x y z
N MET A 1 -3.92 -19.95 17.88
CA MET A 1 -5.11 -19.27 17.32
C MET A 1 -4.71 -18.77 15.95
N THR A 2 -5.33 -19.25 14.88
CA THR A 2 -5.15 -18.67 13.55
C THR A 2 -5.68 -17.24 13.59
N GLU A 3 -4.80 -16.26 13.38
CA GLU A 3 -5.17 -14.87 13.13
C GLU A 3 -6.27 -14.87 12.06
N GLN A 4 -7.44 -14.32 12.42
CA GLN A 4 -8.60 -14.40 11.55
C GLN A 4 -8.45 -13.33 10.46
N ASN A 5 -8.35 -13.77 9.21
CA ASN A 5 -8.29 -12.87 8.07
C ASN A 5 -9.48 -11.92 8.11
N SER A 6 -9.23 -10.61 8.03
CA SER A 6 -10.28 -9.60 8.14
C SER A 6 -10.18 -8.56 7.04
N LEU A 7 -11.34 -8.05 6.65
CA LEU A 7 -11.48 -6.93 5.74
C LEU A 7 -12.20 -5.82 6.50
N PHE A 8 -11.57 -4.65 6.61
CA PHE A 8 -12.17 -3.45 7.17
C PHE A 8 -12.37 -2.42 6.07
N PHE A 9 -13.63 -2.19 5.68
CA PHE A 9 -13.99 -1.18 4.70
C PHE A 9 -14.02 0.20 5.36
N VAL A 10 -13.20 1.12 4.86
CA VAL A 10 -13.09 2.48 5.37
C VAL A 10 -14.04 3.43 4.63
N GLY A 11 -14.22 3.26 3.31
CA GLY A 11 -15.06 4.12 2.45
C GLY A 11 -14.34 4.55 1.17
N THR A 12 -15.04 5.02 0.12
CA THR A 12 -14.44 5.52 -1.15
C THR A 12 -13.42 4.54 -1.78
N ALA A 13 -13.73 3.24 -1.74
CA ALA A 13 -12.86 2.11 -2.14
C ALA A 13 -11.62 1.87 -1.24
N THR A 14 -11.50 2.58 -0.11
CA THR A 14 -10.47 2.36 0.89
C THR A 14 -10.78 1.15 1.76
N THR A 15 -9.86 0.18 1.83
CA THR A 15 -10.04 -1.08 2.58
C THR A 15 -8.74 -1.52 3.23
N VAL A 16 -8.80 -1.98 4.49
CA VAL A 16 -7.69 -2.66 5.19
C VAL A 16 -7.96 -4.17 5.21
N LEU A 17 -7.11 -4.94 4.56
CA LEU A 17 -7.09 -6.40 4.58
C LEU A 17 -6.01 -6.87 5.56
N ARG A 18 -6.38 -7.62 6.59
CA ARG A 18 -5.44 -8.37 7.43
C ARG A 18 -5.46 -9.83 7.00
N LEU A 19 -4.32 -10.34 6.56
CA LEU A 19 -4.14 -11.71 6.09
C LEU A 19 -3.01 -12.35 6.90
N GLY A 20 -3.34 -12.97 8.04
CA GLY A 20 -2.35 -13.43 9.01
C GLY A 20 -1.37 -12.31 9.41
N PRO A 21 -0.04 -12.46 9.19
CA PRO A 21 0.95 -11.46 9.54
C PRO A 21 0.95 -10.20 8.65
N PHE A 22 0.12 -10.15 7.60
CA PHE A 22 0.09 -9.10 6.58
C PHE A 22 -1.06 -8.13 6.76
N THR A 23 -0.80 -6.85 6.44
CA THR A 23 -1.80 -5.80 6.34
C THR A 23 -1.68 -5.15 4.96
N LEU A 24 -2.74 -5.19 4.16
CA LEU A 24 -2.83 -4.52 2.85
C LEU A 24 -3.86 -3.38 2.96
N LEU A 25 -3.47 -2.16 2.61
CA LEU A 25 -4.42 -1.06 2.39
C LEU A 25 -4.62 -0.86 0.88
N THR A 26 -5.86 -0.77 0.44
CA THR A 26 -6.20 -0.21 -0.88
C THR A 26 -6.76 1.18 -0.67
N ASP A 27 -6.30 2.20 -1.40
CA ASP A 27 -6.92 3.53 -1.45
C ASP A 27 -6.60 4.19 -2.82
N PRO A 28 -7.60 4.53 -3.64
CA PRO A 28 -7.36 5.12 -4.96
C PRO A 28 -7.01 6.61 -4.94
N ASN A 29 -7.10 7.29 -3.80
CA ASN A 29 -7.08 8.76 -3.68
C ASN A 29 -5.90 9.33 -2.88
N MET A 30 -4.91 8.51 -2.53
CA MET A 30 -3.68 8.98 -1.88
C MET A 30 -2.67 9.48 -2.91
N ASP A 31 -2.03 10.60 -2.62
CA ASP A 31 -0.78 10.99 -3.27
C ASP A 31 0.43 10.33 -2.58
N GLY A 32 1.63 10.58 -3.12
CA GLY A 32 2.87 9.99 -2.61
C GLY A 32 3.18 10.32 -1.15
N GLU A 33 2.93 11.56 -0.72
CA GLU A 33 3.17 11.98 0.67
C GLU A 33 2.20 11.27 1.62
N GLN A 34 0.91 11.28 1.28
CA GLN A 34 -0.14 10.62 2.04
C GLN A 34 0.10 9.11 2.18
N GLY A 35 0.62 8.48 1.11
CA GLY A 35 1.01 7.07 1.15
C GLY A 35 2.12 6.80 2.17
N VAL A 36 3.14 7.67 2.26
CA VAL A 36 4.26 7.45 3.20
C VAL A 36 3.88 7.81 4.64
N ASP A 37 3.04 8.81 4.86
CA ASP A 37 2.46 9.10 6.18
C ASP A 37 1.75 7.88 6.77
N LEU A 38 1.02 7.15 5.92
CA LEU A 38 0.35 5.92 6.32
C LEU A 38 1.34 4.81 6.71
N LEU A 39 2.46 4.65 5.98
CA LEU A 39 3.49 3.67 6.31
C LEU A 39 4.10 3.94 7.69
N GLU A 40 4.32 5.22 8.02
CA GLU A 40 4.83 5.63 9.32
C GLU A 40 3.81 5.40 10.44
N LEU A 41 2.52 5.67 10.17
CA LEU A 41 1.44 5.51 11.15
C LEU A 41 1.14 4.04 11.45
N LEU A 42 0.93 3.23 10.41
CA LEU A 42 0.50 1.83 10.55
C LEU A 42 1.67 0.89 10.81
N ARG A 43 2.90 1.29 10.43
CA ARG A 43 4.13 0.49 10.53
C ARG A 43 3.92 -0.95 10.04
N PRO A 44 3.36 -1.15 8.83
CA PRO A 44 3.15 -2.50 8.32
C PRO A 44 4.49 -3.16 8.05
N ARG A 45 4.56 -4.49 8.20
CA ARG A 45 5.77 -5.24 7.83
C ARG A 45 6.10 -5.14 6.34
N HIS A 46 5.08 -5.16 5.49
CA HIS A 46 5.19 -5.04 4.04
C HIS A 46 4.09 -4.13 3.49
N ALA A 47 4.42 -3.36 2.47
CA ALA A 47 3.49 -2.56 1.69
C ALA A 47 3.74 -2.80 0.19
N VAL A 48 2.66 -2.92 -0.57
CA VAL A 48 2.69 -3.06 -2.02
C VAL A 48 1.80 -1.95 -2.58
N PRO A 49 2.36 -0.81 -3.03
CA PRO A 49 1.56 0.23 -3.67
C PRO A 49 0.98 -0.34 -4.96
N ILE A 50 -0.36 -0.33 -5.07
CA ILE A 50 -1.04 -0.64 -6.32
C ILE A 50 -1.45 0.70 -6.93
N HIS A 51 -0.72 1.10 -7.96
CA HIS A 51 -1.00 2.33 -8.71
C HIS A 51 -1.30 1.94 -10.16
N TYR A 52 -2.37 2.50 -10.72
CA TYR A 52 -2.72 2.32 -12.13
C TYR A 52 -2.65 3.67 -12.82
N ASP A 53 -1.58 3.90 -13.57
CA ASP A 53 -1.32 5.12 -14.36
C ASP A 53 -2.37 5.37 -15.49
N ASP A 54 -3.30 4.44 -15.72
CA ASP A 54 -4.28 4.50 -16.82
C ASP A 54 -5.54 5.34 -16.48
N TYR A 55 -5.71 5.75 -15.22
CA TYR A 55 -6.85 6.57 -14.81
C TYR A 55 -6.39 8.02 -14.60
N GLY A 56 -6.87 8.95 -15.43
CA GLY A 56 -6.66 10.40 -15.28
C GLY A 56 -7.27 11.03 -14.01
N VAL A 57 -7.52 10.21 -12.99
CA VAL A 57 -8.18 10.51 -11.72
C VAL A 57 -7.19 10.40 -10.54
N MET A 58 -5.96 9.92 -10.78
CA MET A 58 -4.90 9.81 -9.77
C MET A 58 -4.30 11.19 -9.45
N LYS A 59 -4.06 11.46 -8.16
CA LYS A 59 -3.47 12.73 -7.69
C LYS A 59 -1.99 12.89 -8.02
N SER A 60 -1.23 11.78 -8.06
CA SER A 60 0.20 11.76 -8.35
C SER A 60 0.62 10.42 -8.94
N PRO A 61 1.70 10.36 -9.76
CA PRO A 61 2.22 9.09 -10.30
C PRO A 61 2.89 8.22 -9.21
N LEU A 62 3.05 6.92 -9.48
CA LEU A 62 3.76 6.00 -8.57
C LEU A 62 5.20 6.45 -8.25
N SER A 63 5.87 7.09 -9.21
CA SER A 63 7.22 7.61 -9.03
C SER A 63 7.33 8.67 -7.93
N ALA A 64 6.26 9.46 -7.70
CA ALA A 64 6.23 10.44 -6.62
C ALA A 64 6.22 9.75 -5.25
N PHE A 65 5.45 8.67 -5.11
CA PHE A 65 5.47 7.83 -3.91
C PHE A 65 6.83 7.15 -3.70
N ALA A 66 7.43 6.61 -4.77
CA ALA A 66 8.76 5.99 -4.68
C ALA A 66 9.85 6.96 -4.20
N ALA A 67 9.85 8.19 -4.73
CA ALA A 67 10.75 9.24 -4.28
C ALA A 67 10.56 9.58 -2.80
N GLU A 68 9.31 9.60 -2.32
CA GLU A 68 9.02 9.89 -0.92
C GLU A 68 9.43 8.76 0.04
N VAL A 69 9.25 7.51 -0.37
CA VAL A 69 9.74 6.33 0.38
C VAL A 69 11.26 6.38 0.50
N GLU A 70 11.98 6.69 -0.58
CA GLU A 70 13.44 6.83 -0.55
C GLU A 70 13.87 7.99 0.36
N ARG A 71 13.18 9.12 0.27
CA ARG A 71 13.49 10.32 1.06
C ARG A 71 13.30 10.11 2.56
N ARG A 72 12.24 9.42 2.98
CA ARG A 72 11.86 9.27 4.41
C ARG A 72 12.31 7.96 5.03
N ASN A 73 12.53 6.93 4.21
CA ASN A 73 12.88 5.58 4.65
C ASN A 73 11.97 5.06 5.79
N PRO A 74 10.64 4.96 5.56
CA PRO A 74 9.69 4.53 6.58
C PRO A 74 9.98 3.09 7.03
N PRO A 75 9.55 2.68 8.24
CA PRO A 75 9.84 1.36 8.80
C PRO A 75 8.92 0.27 8.20
N ALA A 76 8.83 0.20 6.88
CA ALA A 76 8.04 -0.77 6.13
C ALA A 76 8.82 -1.23 4.88
N ALA A 77 8.82 -2.53 4.61
CA ALA A 77 9.35 -3.03 3.34
C ALA A 77 8.36 -2.70 2.23
N VAL A 78 8.80 -1.96 1.21
CA VAL A 78 7.95 -1.57 0.07
C VAL A 78 8.31 -2.41 -1.15
N THR A 79 7.34 -3.08 -1.77
CA THR A 79 7.52 -3.83 -3.02
C THR A 79 6.72 -3.20 -4.13
N TYR A 80 7.41 -2.73 -5.17
CA TYR A 80 6.80 -2.20 -6.39
C TYR A 80 6.56 -3.33 -7.39
N LEU A 81 5.42 -3.32 -8.06
CA LEU A 81 5.04 -4.33 -9.03
C LEU A 81 4.72 -3.69 -10.37
N ASP A 82 5.21 -4.32 -11.44
CA ASP A 82 4.80 -4.01 -12.81
C ASP A 82 3.45 -4.65 -13.17
N ARG A 83 2.83 -4.18 -14.26
CA ARG A 83 1.58 -4.75 -14.77
C ARG A 83 1.75 -6.24 -15.06
N GLY A 84 0.89 -7.06 -14.46
CA GLY A 84 0.89 -8.51 -14.63
C GLY A 84 1.89 -9.25 -13.72
N GLN A 85 2.67 -8.53 -12.91
CA GLN A 85 3.56 -9.14 -11.93
C GLN A 85 2.76 -9.66 -10.72
N THR A 86 3.16 -10.84 -10.23
CA THR A 86 2.58 -11.43 -9.01
C THR A 86 3.55 -11.25 -7.86
N PHE A 87 3.03 -10.76 -6.73
CA PHE A 87 3.73 -10.83 -5.44
C PHE A 87 3.15 -11.95 -4.60
N THR A 88 3.97 -12.96 -4.32
CA THR A 88 3.60 -14.02 -3.37
C THR A 88 3.87 -13.51 -1.96
N LEU A 89 2.82 -13.46 -1.15
CA LEU A 89 2.96 -13.14 0.26
C LEU A 89 3.88 -14.19 0.92
N PRO A 90 4.94 -13.78 1.65
CA PRO A 90 5.71 -14.73 2.45
C PRO A 90 4.81 -15.49 3.43
N GLY A 91 5.19 -16.70 3.83
CA GLY A 91 4.44 -17.48 4.84
C GLY A 91 4.48 -16.86 6.24
#